data_AF-A0A3M1M185-F1
#
_entry.id   AF-A0A3M1M185-F1
#
_cell.length_a   1.000
_cell.length_b   1.000
_cell.length_c   1.000
_cell.angle_alpha   90.00
_cell.angle_beta   90.00
_cell.angle_gamma   90.00
#
_symmetry.space_group_name_H-M   'P 1'
#
loop_
_entity.id
_entity.type
_entity.pdbx_description
1 polymer ?
#
loop_
_entity_poly.entity_id
_entity_poly.type
_entity_poly.pdbx_seq_one_letter_code
_entity_poly.pdbx_strand_id
1 'polypeptide(L)' 'MERRETFILILFHDPDRVTGLRGRVRHVASGTEVAFIGINELAQALGDLVRREHQDAWARPVEEGFSLPSPAPSKPSEV' A
#
# COMPACT_ATOMS: atom_id res chain seq x y z
N MET A 1 15.40 -1.06 -3.67
CA MET A 1 14.98 -1.20 -2.26
C MET A 1 13.89 -2.24 -2.20
N GLU A 2 13.96 -3.19 -1.28
CA GLU A 2 12.93 -4.21 -1.10
C GLU A 2 11.75 -3.61 -0.33
N ARG A 3 10.54 -3.64 -0.91
CA ARG A 3 9.33 -3.11 -0.26
C ARG A 3 8.71 -4.22 0.59
N ARG A 4 8.61 -3.99 1.89
CA ARG A 4 8.05 -4.95 2.85
C ARG A 4 6.60 -4.58 3.14
N GLU A 5 5.69 -5.50 2.86
CA GLU A 5 4.27 -5.38 3.21
C GLU A 5 4.01 -6.14 4.52
N THR A 6 3.28 -5.52 5.46
CA THR A 6 3.02 -6.11 6.79
C THR A 6 1.52 -6.29 7.01
N PHE A 7 1.13 -7.50 7.43
CA PHE A 7 -0.27 -7.86 7.66
C PHE A 7 -0.47 -8.39 9.08
N ILE A 8 -1.65 -8.11 9.65
CA ILE A 8 -2.12 -8.68 10.91
C ILE A 8 -3.26 -9.64 10.57
N LEU A 9 -3.12 -10.90 10.99
CA LEU A 9 -4.14 -11.94 10.82
C LEU A 9 -4.83 -12.23 12.15
N ILE A 10 -6.15 -12.08 12.19
CA ILE A 10 -6.99 -12.40 13.34
C ILE A 10 -7.85 -13.60 12.97
N LEU A 11 -7.69 -14.71 13.67
CA LEU A 11 -8.47 -15.93 13.45
C LEU A 11 -9.60 -16.05 14.46
N PHE A 12 -10.81 -16.38 14.00
CA PHE A 12 -11.95 -16.61 14.88
C PHE A 12 -12.22 -18.10 15.01
N HIS A 13 -12.02 -18.62 16.22
CA HIS A 13 -12.45 -19.98 16.57
C HIS A 13 -13.95 -19.97 16.93
N ASP A 14 -14.72 -20.87 16.34
CA ASP A 14 -16.07 -21.24 16.82
C ASP A 14 -16.00 -22.68 17.31
N PRO A 15 -16.30 -22.97 18.57
CA PRO A 15 -16.43 -24.35 19.01
C PRO A 15 -17.69 -25.02 18.44
N ASP A 16 -18.73 -24.25 18.09
CA ASP A 16 -20.02 -24.77 17.60
C ASP A 16 -20.06 -24.95 16.07
N ARG A 17 -19.09 -24.40 15.34
CA ARG A 17 -18.96 -24.55 13.88
C ARG A 17 -17.69 -25.32 13.53
N VAL A 18 -17.88 -26.57 13.11
CA VAL A 18 -16.78 -27.54 12.93
C VAL A 18 -15.90 -27.28 11.70
N THR A 19 -16.30 -26.47 10.72
CA THR A 19 -15.53 -26.40 9.45
C THR A 19 -15.41 -25.01 8.86
N GLY A 20 -14.22 -24.43 8.98
CA GLY A 20 -13.78 -23.30 8.16
C GLY A 20 -12.84 -22.37 8.91
N LEU A 21 -11.60 -22.23 8.39
CA LEU A 21 -10.72 -21.13 8.77
C LEU A 21 -11.48 -19.83 8.53
N ARG A 22 -11.61 -18.95 9.52
CA ARG A 22 -12.30 -17.67 9.35
C ARG A 22 -11.59 -16.60 10.16
N GLY A 23 -11.70 -15.37 9.73
CA GLY A 23 -10.96 -14.31 10.39
C GLY A 23 -11.07 -12.98 9.70
N ARG A 24 -10.14 -12.11 10.07
CA ARG A 24 -9.89 -10.83 9.41
C ARG A 24 -8.40 -10.68 9.16
N VAL A 25 -8.08 -10.02 8.05
CA VAL A 25 -6.72 -9.58 7.73
C VAL A 25 -6.71 -8.07 7.64
N ARG A 26 -5.73 -7.45 8.29
CA ARG A 26 -5.51 -6.00 8.24
C ARG A 26 -4.15 -5.70 7.62
N HIS A 27 -4.13 -4.85 6.62
CA HIS A 27 -2.89 -4.30 6.08
C HIS A 27 -2.42 -3.13 6.97
N VAL A 28 -1.17 -3.17 7.43
CA VAL A 28 -0.66 -2.21 8.42
C VAL A 28 -0.50 -0.81 7.82
N ALA A 29 0.06 -0.68 6.61
CA ALA A 29 0.35 0.62 6.04
C ALA A 29 -0.93 1.36 5.60
N SER A 30 -1.89 0.64 5.01
CA SER A 30 -3.15 1.25 4.54
C SER A 30 -4.22 1.34 5.62
N GLY A 31 -4.11 0.55 6.69
CA GLY A 31 -5.15 0.40 7.71
C GLY A 31 -6.37 -0.39 7.25
N THR A 32 -6.42 -0.84 6.00
CA THR A 32 -7.56 -1.59 5.43
C THR A 32 -7.72 -2.94 6.10
N GLU A 33 -8.94 -3.27 6.50
CA GLU A 33 -9.30 -4.55 7.10
C GLU A 33 -10.35 -5.28 6.24
N VAL A 34 -10.16 -6.58 6.05
CA VAL A 34 -11.04 -7.45 5.23
C VAL A 34 -11.33 -8.73 6.00
N ALA A 35 -12.61 -9.14 6.06
CA ALA A 35 -13.01 -10.42 6.62
C ALA A 35 -12.91 -11.53 5.56
N PHE A 36 -12.67 -12.77 5.99
CA PHE A 36 -12.58 -13.92 5.10
C PHE A 36 -13.14 -15.19 5.74
N ILE A 37 -13.64 -16.08 4.89
CA ILE A 37 -14.08 -17.44 5.21
C ILE A 37 -13.34 -18.42 4.28
N GLY A 38 -12.46 -19.21 4.87
CA GLY A 38 -11.63 -20.20 4.20
C GLY A 38 -10.29 -19.65 3.70
N ILE A 39 -9.43 -20.58 3.28
CA ILE A 39 -8.09 -20.25 2.78
C ILE A 39 -8.14 -19.50 1.45
N ASN A 40 -9.12 -19.82 0.59
CA ASN A 40 -9.25 -19.20 -0.72
C ASN A 40 -9.57 -17.70 -0.60
N GLU A 41 -10.52 -17.33 0.26
CA GLU A 41 -10.85 -15.93 0.51
C GLU A 41 -9.68 -15.19 1.18
N LEU A 42 -8.93 -15.84 2.07
CA LEU A 42 -7.72 -15.25 2.66
C LEU A 42 -6.65 -14.94 1.58
N ALA A 43 -6.36 -15.89 0.71
CA ALA A 43 -5.38 -15.70 -0.37
C ALA A 43 -5.80 -14.57 -1.33
N GLN A 44 -7.10 -14.51 -1.67
CA GLN A 44 -7.65 -13.44 -2.49
C GLN A 44 -7.55 -12.08 -1.79
N ALA A 45 -7.93 -11.99 -0.51
CA ALA A 45 -7.86 -10.76 0.27
C ALA A 45 -6.42 -10.22 0.36
N LEU A 46 -5.43 -11.09 0.60
CA LEU A 46 -4.01 -10.70 0.60
C LEU A 46 -3.57 -10.15 -0.77
N GLY A 47 -3.91 -10.86 -1.86
CA GLY A 47 -3.58 -10.42 -3.22
C GLY A 47 -4.20 -9.08 -3.59
N ASP A 48 -5.46 -8.85 -3.19
CA ASP A 48 -6.18 -7.61 -3.49
C ASP A 48 -5.64 -6.42 -2.66
N LEU A 49 -5.26 -6.65 -1.40
CA LEU A 49 -4.64 -5.62 -0.56
C LEU A 49 -3.28 -5.17 -1.13
N VAL A 50 -2.44 -6.11 -1.56
CA VAL A 50 -1.17 -5.81 -2.23
C VAL A 50 -1.42 -5.03 -3.52
N ARG A 51 -2.36 -5.50 -4.37
CA ARG A 51 -2.62 -4.86 -5.67
C ARG A 51 -3.09 -3.42 -5.54
N ARG A 52 -3.95 -3.12 -4.56
CA ARG A 52 -4.45 -1.75 -4.29
C ARG A 52 -3.30 -0.80 -3.92
N GLU A 53 -2.43 -1.21 -3.02
CA GLU A 53 -1.25 -0.41 -2.64
C GLU A 53 -0.29 -0.16 -3.80
N HIS A 54 -0.15 -1.13 -4.69
CA HIS A 54 0.60 -0.93 -5.91
C HIS A 54 -0.09 0.09 -6.81
N GLN A 55 -1.39 0.02 -7.04
CA GLN A 55 -2.10 0.99 -7.90
C GLN A 55 -2.09 2.41 -7.33
N ASP A 56 -2.28 2.57 -6.01
CA ASP A 56 -2.28 3.88 -5.36
C ASP A 56 -0.89 4.53 -5.35
N ALA A 57 0.18 3.74 -5.37
CA ALA A 57 1.55 4.24 -5.52
C ALA A 57 1.81 4.89 -6.90
N TRP A 58 1.09 4.46 -7.95
CA TRP A 58 1.18 5.05 -9.29
C TRP A 58 0.16 6.18 -9.51
N ALA A 59 -0.89 6.27 -8.69
CA ALA A 59 -1.93 7.28 -8.80
C ALA A 59 -1.59 8.61 -8.10
N ARG A 60 -0.48 8.69 -7.36
CA ARG A 60 -0.01 9.98 -6.84
C ARG A 60 0.44 10.85 -8.02
N PRO A 61 -0.18 12.03 -8.23
CA PRO A 61 0.39 13.00 -9.14
C PRO A 61 1.79 13.32 -8.61
N VAL A 62 2.78 13.28 -9.49
CA VAL A 62 4.05 13.95 -9.22
C VAL A 62 3.67 15.43 -9.11
N GLU A 63 3.44 15.92 -7.89
CA GLU A 63 3.47 17.36 -7.68
C GLU A 63 4.90 17.78 -8.00
N GLU A 64 5.04 18.40 -9.17
CA GLU A 64 6.24 19.01 -9.72
C GLU A 64 6.79 20.04 -8.72
N GLY A 65 7.74 19.60 -7.90
CA GLY A 65 8.74 20.49 -7.32
C GLY A 65 9.88 20.73 -8.33
N PHE A 66 9.58 21.16 -9.55
CA PHE A 66 10.60 21.62 -10.48
C PHE A 66 11.05 23.02 -10.04
N SER A 67 12.23 23.11 -9.44
CA SER A 67 12.97 24.38 -9.32
C SER A 67 14.28 24.23 -10.09
N LEU A 68 14.29 24.68 -11.35
CA LEU A 68 15.54 25.01 -12.00
C LEU A 68 16.19 26.17 -11.23
N PRO A 69 17.49 26.12 -10.92
CA PRO A 69 18.19 27.31 -10.48
C PRO A 69 18.12 28.36 -11.60
N SER A 70 17.59 29.54 -11.27
CA SER A 70 17.62 30.71 -12.16
C SER A 70 19.05 30.97 -12.61
N PRO A 71 19.32 31.14 -13.93
CA PRO A 71 20.65 31.51 -14.38
C PRO A 71 21.00 32.90 -13.83
N ALA A 72 22.17 32.98 -13.18
CA ALA A 72 22.70 34.22 -12.65
C ALA A 72 22.86 35.26 -13.77
N PRO A 73 22.59 36.56 -13.52
CA PRO A 73 22.78 37.61 -14.51
C PRO A 73 24.28 37.75 -14.82
N SER A 74 24.67 37.44 -16.05
CA SER A 74 25.99 37.80 -16.59
C SER A 74 26.13 39.32 -16.57
N LYS A 75 27.12 39.84 -15.85
CA LYS A 75 27.49 41.25 -15.90
C LYS A 75 27.85 41.63 -17.34
N PRO A 76 27.50 42.83 -17.83
CA PRO A 76 28.09 43.34 -19.05
C PRO A 76 29.58 43.57 -18.79
N SER A 77 30.44 42.96 -19.61
CA SER A 77 31.85 43.35 -19.68
C SER A 77 31.93 44.79 -20.17
N GLU A 78 32.41 45.67 -19.32
CA GLU A 78 32.73 47.06 -19.63
C GLU A 78 34.23 47.13 -20.00
N VAL A 79 34.48 47.56 -21.24
CA VAL A 79 35.74 48.05 -21.87
C VAL A 79 36.94 47.11 -21.95
#